data_AF-A0A1F8P617-F1
#
_entry.id   AF-A0A1F8P617-F1
#
_cell.length_a   1.000
_cell.length_b   1.000
_cell.length_c   1.000
_cell.angle_alpha   90.00
_cell.angle_beta   90.00
_cell.angle_gamma   90.00
#
_symmetry.space_group_name_H-M   'P 1'
#
loop_
_entity.id
_entity.type
_entity.pdbx_description
1 polymer ?
#
loop_
_entity_poly.entity_id
_entity_poly.type
_entity_poly.pdbx_seq_one_letter_code
_entity_poly.pdbx_strand_id
1 'polypeptide(L)'
;MKSKSRPHIVTWLACGVLIFSILFIIRLFLSYRMPDLPIQVPLWYMSLTGLIWGLGGLILSYALFRTFSWALHLLRWGSLCFVVWYWADRLQFVHSEYGRITWPASIFLSLIALGVIYWCQRKPDVQAAFQEKNK
;
A
#
# COMPACT_ATOMS: atom_id res chain seq x y z
N MET A 1 -35.74 -2.99 -5.93
CA MET A 1 -34.41 -3.41 -5.44
C MET A 1 -33.60 -2.15 -5.15
N LYS A 2 -33.36 -1.80 -3.87
CA LYS A 2 -32.50 -0.65 -3.53
C LYS A 2 -31.07 -1.02 -3.96
N SER A 3 -30.57 -0.35 -4.99
CA SER A 3 -29.13 -0.38 -5.32
C SER A 3 -28.39 0.07 -4.06
N LYS A 4 -27.81 -0.88 -3.33
CA LYS A 4 -27.03 -0.59 -2.12
C LYS A 4 -25.77 0.10 -2.60
N SER A 5 -25.79 1.43 -2.54
CA SER A 5 -24.67 2.27 -2.97
C SER A 5 -23.40 1.79 -2.28
N ARG A 6 -22.31 1.65 -3.06
CA ARG A 6 -21.01 1.22 -2.51
C ARG A 6 -20.57 2.24 -1.46
N PRO A 7 -20.10 1.80 -0.28
CA PRO A 7 -19.67 2.74 0.75
C PRO A 7 -18.51 3.59 0.21
N HIS A 8 -18.65 4.91 0.24
CA HIS A 8 -17.66 5.85 -0.28
C HIS A 8 -16.25 5.60 0.29
N ILE A 9 -16.16 5.13 1.53
CA ILE A 9 -14.91 4.77 2.20
C ILE A 9 -14.12 3.69 1.44
N VAL A 10 -14.80 2.70 0.85
CA VAL A 10 -14.15 1.64 0.08
C VAL A 10 -13.58 2.21 -1.22
N THR A 11 -14.31 3.12 -1.87
CA THR A 11 -13.82 3.83 -3.06
C THR A 11 -12.59 4.67 -2.73
N TRP A 12 -12.61 5.41 -1.61
CA TRP A 12 -11.45 6.18 -1.15
C TRP A 12 -10.23 5.31 -0.86
N LEU A 13 -10.43 4.18 -0.17
CA LEU A 13 -9.36 3.20 0.06
C LEU A 13 -8.81 2.64 -1.26
N ALA A 14 -9.68 2.24 -2.18
CA ALA A 14 -9.27 1.68 -3.48
C ALA A 14 -8.50 2.71 -4.31
N CYS A 15 -8.92 3.97 -4.30
CA CYS A 15 -8.20 5.08 -4.94
C CYS A 15 -6.84 5.32 -4.26
N GLY A 16 -6.77 5.31 -2.93
CA GLY A 16 -5.50 5.45 -2.21
C GLY A 16 -4.49 4.34 -2.56
N VAL A 17 -4.95 3.10 -2.57
CA VAL A 17 -4.14 1.94 -2.99
C VAL A 17 -3.75 2.03 -4.47
N LEU A 18 -4.63 2.55 -5.33
CA LEU A 18 -4.33 2.75 -6.76
C LEU A 18 -3.22 3.78 -6.96
N ILE A 19 -3.31 4.93 -6.29
CA ILE A 19 -2.28 5.97 -6.35
C ILE A 19 -0.95 5.40 -5.87
N PHE A 20 -0.96 4.72 -4.73
CA PHE A 20 0.21 4.04 -4.19
C PHE A 20 0.82 3.05 -5.20
N SER A 21 0.00 2.23 -5.84
CA SER A 21 0.43 1.28 -6.87
C SER A 21 1.07 1.98 -8.07
N ILE A 22 0.46 3.07 -8.56
CA ILE A 22 0.99 3.87 -9.67
C ILE A 22 2.36 4.45 -9.29
N LEU A 23 2.55 4.94 -8.07
CA LEU A 23 3.85 5.45 -7.61
C LEU A 23 4.93 4.36 -7.64
N PHE A 24 4.60 3.11 -7.26
CA PHE A 24 5.55 1.99 -7.32
C PHE A 24 5.85 1.54 -8.76
N ILE A 25 4.87 1.63 -9.66
CA ILE A 25 5.09 1.39 -11.09
C ILE A 25 5.98 2.48 -11.69
N ILE A 26 5.76 3.74 -11.33
CA ILE A 26 6.64 4.85 -11.72
C ILE A 26 8.06 4.60 -11.19
N ARG A 27 8.21 4.18 -9.93
CA ARG A 27 9.52 3.80 -9.35
C ARG A 27 10.21 2.70 -10.16
N LEU A 28 9.46 1.67 -10.59
CA LEU A 28 9.98 0.62 -11.46
C LEU A 28 10.50 1.18 -12.80
N PHE A 29 9.80 2.13 -13.42
CA PHE A 29 10.29 2.72 -14.68
C PHE A 29 11.49 3.66 -14.45
N LEU A 30 11.50 4.38 -13.34
CA LEU A 30 12.61 5.29 -13.00
C LEU A 30 13.89 4.54 -12.65
N SER A 31 13.81 3.33 -12.08
CA SER A 31 15.02 2.55 -11.76
C SER A 31 15.84 2.19 -13.01
N TYR A 32 15.23 2.07 -14.18
CA TYR A 32 15.93 1.86 -15.46
C TYR A 32 16.57 3.12 -16.04
N ARG A 33 16.17 4.31 -15.56
CA ARG A 33 16.67 5.60 -16.05
C ARG A 33 17.64 6.27 -15.08
N MET A 34 17.85 5.70 -13.89
CA MET A 34 18.79 6.27 -12.93
C MET A 34 20.23 5.98 -13.39
N PRO A 35 21.11 7.01 -13.42
CA PRO A 35 22.54 6.79 -13.58
C PRO A 35 23.07 5.96 -12.40
N ASP A 36 24.24 5.34 -12.53
CA ASP A 36 24.89 4.59 -11.44
C ASP A 36 25.14 5.52 -10.25
N LEU A 37 24.16 5.60 -9.34
CA LEU A 37 24.32 6.24 -8.06
C LEU A 37 25.13 5.29 -7.16
N PRO A 38 25.95 5.81 -6.23
CA PRO A 38 26.62 5.01 -5.21
C PRO A 38 25.60 4.55 -4.16
N ILE A 39 24.65 3.71 -4.57
CA ILE A 39 23.65 3.10 -3.71
C ILE A 39 24.22 1.79 -3.18
N GLN A 40 24.04 1.52 -1.88
CA GLN A 40 24.47 0.26 -1.26
C GLN A 40 23.62 -0.94 -1.72
N VAL A 41 22.47 -0.70 -2.34
CA VAL A 41 21.55 -1.74 -2.82
C VAL A 41 21.67 -1.96 -4.33
N PRO A 42 21.59 -3.22 -4.79
CA PRO A 42 21.62 -3.53 -6.22
C PRO A 42 20.47 -2.86 -7.01
N LEU A 43 20.73 -2.42 -8.24
CA LEU A 43 19.69 -1.80 -9.10
C LEU A 43 18.44 -2.67 -9.29
N TRP A 44 18.62 -4.00 -9.40
CA TRP A 44 17.49 -4.93 -9.56
C TRP A 44 16.52 -4.91 -8.38
N TYR A 45 16.98 -4.56 -7.18
CA TYR A 45 16.14 -4.52 -5.99
C TYR A 45 15.06 -3.43 -6.10
N MET A 46 15.39 -2.26 -6.65
CA MET A 46 14.41 -1.20 -6.87
C MET A 46 13.35 -1.61 -7.90
N SER A 47 13.75 -2.27 -8.98
CA SER A 47 12.81 -2.78 -9.98
C SER A 47 11.92 -3.87 -9.39
N LEU A 48 12.49 -4.83 -8.63
CA LEU A 48 11.73 -5.91 -8.03
C LEU A 48 10.70 -5.41 -7.01
N THR A 49 11.09 -4.47 -6.15
CA THR A 49 10.17 -3.88 -5.17
C THR A 49 9.11 -3.01 -5.83
N GLY A 50 9.47 -2.24 -6.86
CA GLY A 50 8.54 -1.52 -7.74
C GLY A 50 7.48 -2.44 -8.34
N LEU A 51 7.90 -3.59 -8.86
CA LEU A 51 7.03 -4.58 -9.47
C LEU A 51 6.10 -5.25 -8.45
N ILE A 52 6.64 -5.75 -7.33
CA ILE A 52 5.88 -6.46 -6.30
C ILE A 52 4.79 -5.56 -5.70
N TRP A 53 5.18 -4.36 -5.24
CA TRP A 53 4.24 -3.45 -4.59
C TRP A 53 3.31 -2.75 -5.59
N GLY A 54 3.81 -2.48 -6.80
CA GLY A 54 3.02 -1.94 -7.90
C GLY A 54 1.90 -2.91 -8.31
N LEU A 55 2.25 -4.12 -8.73
CA LEU A 55 1.27 -5.13 -9.16
C LEU A 55 0.39 -5.59 -8.00
N GLY A 56 0.96 -5.81 -6.82
CA GLY A 56 0.19 -6.16 -5.62
C GLY A 56 -0.84 -5.09 -5.26
N GLY A 57 -0.47 -3.82 -5.36
CA GLY A 57 -1.37 -2.69 -5.17
C GLY A 57 -2.46 -2.61 -6.25
N LEU A 58 -2.15 -2.87 -7.53
CA LEU A 58 -3.16 -2.92 -8.60
C LEU A 58 -4.19 -4.00 -8.35
N ILE A 59 -3.73 -5.22 -8.04
CA ILE A 59 -4.60 -6.37 -7.74
C ILE A 59 -5.49 -6.05 -6.55
N LEU A 60 -4.92 -5.49 -5.48
CA LEU A 60 -5.67 -5.11 -4.29
C LEU A 60 -6.70 -4.01 -4.57
N SER A 61 -6.32 -2.96 -5.30
CA SER A 61 -7.22 -1.87 -5.67
C SER A 61 -8.39 -2.40 -6.51
N TYR A 62 -8.11 -3.23 -7.52
CA TYR A 62 -9.14 -3.89 -8.32
C TYR A 62 -10.08 -4.76 -7.45
N ALA A 63 -9.51 -5.53 -6.52
CA ALA A 63 -10.27 -6.38 -5.62
C ALA A 63 -11.18 -5.57 -4.66
N LEU A 64 -10.71 -4.42 -4.18
CA LEU A 64 -11.50 -3.48 -3.38
C LEU A 64 -12.64 -2.87 -4.21
N PHE A 65 -12.38 -2.44 -5.45
CA PHE A 65 -13.41 -1.94 -6.36
C PHE A 65 -14.46 -2.99 -6.71
N ARG A 66 -14.05 -4.25 -6.84
CA ARG A 66 -14.93 -5.38 -7.07
C ARG A 66 -15.48 -5.98 -5.78
N THR A 67 -15.22 -5.39 -4.62
CA THR A 67 -15.70 -5.87 -3.32
C THR A 67 -15.49 -7.37 -3.08
N PHE A 68 -14.34 -7.91 -3.51
CA PHE A 68 -14.02 -9.32 -3.28
C PHE A 68 -13.76 -9.60 -1.81
N SER A 69 -14.32 -10.69 -1.27
CA SER A 69 -14.26 -11.06 0.15
C SER A 69 -12.83 -11.21 0.70
N TRP A 70 -11.87 -11.62 -0.15
CA TRP A 70 -10.46 -11.71 0.22
C TRP A 70 -9.72 -10.37 0.21
N ALA A 71 -10.28 -9.30 -0.39
CA ALA A 71 -9.60 -8.01 -0.52
C ALA A 71 -9.31 -7.36 0.84
N LEU A 72 -10.20 -7.53 1.83
CA LEU A 72 -9.98 -7.03 3.20
C LEU A 72 -8.81 -7.74 3.89
N HIS A 73 -8.72 -9.06 3.70
CA HIS A 73 -7.60 -9.86 4.21
C HIS A 73 -6.29 -9.42 3.55
N LEU A 74 -6.29 -9.25 2.22
CA LEU A 74 -5.11 -8.79 1.50
C LEU A 74 -4.72 -7.35 1.88
N LEU A 75 -5.68 -6.45 2.10
CA LEU A 75 -5.40 -5.10 2.58
C LEU A 75 -4.75 -5.12 3.98
N ARG A 76 -5.26 -5.95 4.88
CA ARG A 76 -4.73 -6.08 6.25
C ARG A 76 -3.30 -6.64 6.25
N TRP A 77 -3.08 -7.79 5.61
CA TRP A 77 -1.76 -8.41 5.58
C TRP A 77 -0.80 -7.63 4.70
N GLY A 78 -1.25 -7.13 3.55
CA GLY A 78 -0.46 -6.33 2.64
C GLY A 78 0.04 -5.04 3.28
N SER A 79 -0.80 -4.32 4.03
CA SER A 79 -0.37 -3.11 4.74
C SER A 79 0.64 -3.39 5.85
N LEU A 80 0.48 -4.49 6.59
CA LEU A 80 1.49 -4.91 7.59
C LEU A 80 2.83 -5.28 6.93
N CYS A 81 2.80 -6.13 5.89
CA CYS A 81 3.99 -6.51 5.15
C CYS A 81 4.67 -5.26 4.55
N PHE A 82 3.89 -4.31 4.05
CA PHE A 82 4.41 -3.07 3.50
C PHE A 82 5.14 -2.25 4.55
N VAL A 83 4.55 -2.05 5.73
CA VAL A 83 5.19 -1.28 6.82
C VAL A 83 6.48 -1.95 7.27
N VAL A 84 6.47 -3.28 7.45
CA VAL A 84 7.69 -4.03 7.82
C VAL A 84 8.77 -3.87 6.75
N TRP A 85 8.41 -4.06 5.49
CA TRP A 85 9.35 -3.87 4.37
C TRP A 85 9.87 -2.43 4.30
N TYR A 86 9.01 -1.42 4.46
CA TYR A 86 9.39 0.00 4.44
C TYR A 86 10.42 0.31 5.53
N TRP A 87 10.26 -0.24 6.73
CA TRP A 87 11.23 -0.07 7.80
C TRP A 87 12.54 -0.81 7.52
N ALA A 88 12.48 -2.02 6.95
CA ALA A 88 13.68 -2.73 6.52
C ALA A 88 14.46 -1.96 5.44
N ASP A 89 13.76 -1.45 4.42
CA ASP A 89 14.30 -0.61 3.35
C ASP A 89 14.94 0.65 3.94
N ARG A 90 14.23 1.35 4.83
CA ARG A 90 14.75 2.57 5.45
C ARG A 90 15.98 2.33 6.30
N LEU A 91 16.05 1.25 7.07
CA LEU A 91 17.21 0.95 7.92
C LEU A 91 18.50 0.83 7.09
N GLN A 92 18.41 0.41 5.83
CA GLN A 92 19.54 0.43 4.90
C GLN A 92 20.00 1.87 4.58
N PHE A 93 19.05 2.81 4.47
CA PHE A 93 19.29 4.23 4.15
C PHE A 93 19.50 5.16 5.37
N VAL A 94 19.42 4.64 6.61
CA VAL A 94 19.61 5.41 7.87
C VAL A 94 21.01 6.03 8.01
N HIS A 95 21.98 5.56 7.23
CA HIS A 95 23.32 6.16 7.16
C HIS A 95 23.29 7.60 6.64
N SER A 96 22.25 8.00 5.91
CA SER A 96 22.04 9.38 5.46
C SER A 96 21.56 10.28 6.61
N GLU A 97 22.06 11.52 6.66
CA GLU A 97 21.66 12.55 7.64
C GLU A 97 20.15 12.80 7.62
N TYR A 98 19.55 12.74 6.43
CA TYR A 98 18.11 12.86 6.19
C TYR A 98 17.30 11.75 6.88
N GLY A 99 17.81 10.52 6.91
CA GLY A 99 17.15 9.38 7.55
C GLY A 99 17.03 9.52 9.07
N ARG A 100 18.01 10.19 9.71
CA ARG A 100 18.06 10.37 11.17
C ARG A 100 17.18 11.49 11.69
N ILE A 101 16.87 12.50 10.88
CA ILE A 101 16.00 13.60 11.32
C ILE A 101 14.52 13.21 11.21
N THR A 102 14.20 12.36 10.22
CA THR A 102 12.80 12.09 9.83
C THR A 102 12.19 10.84 10.46
N TRP A 103 12.94 10.05 11.25
CA TRP A 103 12.47 8.76 11.77
C TRP A 103 11.23 8.86 12.68
N PRO A 104 11.08 9.84 13.61
CA PRO A 104 9.93 9.88 14.51
C PRO A 104 8.64 10.19 13.75
N ALA A 105 8.72 11.16 12.82
CA ALA A 105 7.60 11.54 11.96
C ALA A 105 7.09 10.34 11.14
N SER A 106 7.99 9.48 10.69
CA SER A 106 7.61 8.32 9.89
C SER A 106 7.06 7.14 10.70
N ILE A 107 7.50 6.94 11.95
CA ILE A 107 6.81 5.99 12.85
C ILE A 107 5.37 6.45 13.02
N PHE A 108 5.19 7.73 13.34
CA PHE A 108 3.89 8.32 13.55
C PHE A 108 2.98 8.16 12.32
N LEU A 109 3.48 8.50 11.13
CA LEU A 109 2.75 8.32 9.87
C LEU A 109 2.43 6.84 9.58
N SER A 110 3.35 5.92 9.87
CA SER A 110 3.10 4.47 9.68
C SER A 110 1.97 3.98 10.58
N LEU A 111 1.98 4.39 11.85
CA LEU A 111 0.96 4.02 12.83
C LEU A 111 -0.41 4.62 12.48
N ILE A 112 -0.44 5.89 12.05
CA ILE A 112 -1.67 6.52 11.56
C ILE A 112 -2.21 5.77 10.35
N ALA A 113 -1.38 5.47 9.36
CA ALA A 113 -1.80 4.78 8.14
C ALA A 113 -2.43 3.41 8.47
N LEU A 114 -1.76 2.61 9.31
CA LEU A 114 -2.30 1.35 9.79
C LEU A 114 -3.61 1.57 10.56
N GLY A 115 -3.62 2.51 11.51
CA GLY A 115 -4.80 2.83 12.32
C GLY A 115 -6.02 3.17 11.47
N VAL A 116 -5.85 4.01 10.43
CA VAL A 116 -6.90 4.36 9.48
C VAL A 116 -7.38 3.15 8.69
N ILE A 117 -6.45 2.32 8.17
CA ILE A 117 -6.81 1.10 7.44
C ILE A 117 -7.62 0.15 8.32
N TYR A 118 -7.16 -0.12 9.54
CA TYR A 118 -7.86 -0.98 10.50
C TYR A 118 -9.21 -0.41 10.92
N TRP A 119 -9.30 0.91 11.12
CA TRP A 119 -10.56 1.57 11.45
C TRP A 119 -11.58 1.46 10.31
N CYS A 120 -11.16 1.68 9.06
CA CYS A 120 -12.02 1.53 7.90
C CYS A 120 -12.54 0.09 7.74
N GLN A 121 -11.71 -0.93 8.00
CA GLN A 121 -12.12 -2.34 7.94
C GLN A 121 -13.12 -2.74 9.04
N ARG A 122 -13.13 -2.04 10.17
CA ARG A 122 -14.06 -2.29 11.29
C ARG A 122 -15.46 -1.71 11.07
N LYS A 123 -15.66 -0.86 10.06
CA LYS A 123 -16.98 -0.27 9.82
C LYS A 123 -17.98 -1.32 9.30
N PRO A 124 -19.18 -1.44 9.90
CA PRO A 124 -20.16 -2.46 9.53
C PRO A 124 -20.62 -2.32 8.08
N ASP A 125 -20.71 -1.10 7.56
CA ASP A 125 -21.07 -0.84 6.15
C ASP A 125 -20.08 -1.46 5.17
N VAL A 126 -18.78 -1.41 5.51
CA VAL A 126 -17.74 -2.03 4.71
C VAL A 126 -17.90 -3.53 4.76
N GLN A 127 -17.99 -4.13 5.95
CA GLN A 127 -18.14 -5.58 6.08
C GLN A 127 -19.38 -6.11 5.36
N ALA A 128 -20.52 -5.41 5.46
CA ALA A 128 -21.74 -5.76 4.75
C ALA A 128 -21.56 -5.75 3.22
N ALA A 129 -20.89 -4.75 2.66
CA ALA A 129 -20.65 -4.65 1.22
C ALA A 129 -19.77 -5.80 0.67
N PHE A 130 -18.85 -6.33 1.48
CA PHE A 130 -17.99 -7.45 1.12
C PHE A 130 -18.65 -8.82 1.37
N GLN A 131 -19.60 -8.93 2.31
CA GLN A 131 -20.36 -10.16 2.58
C GLN A 131 -21.52 -10.39 1.60
N GLU A 132 -22.21 -9.33 1.17
CA GLU A 132 -23.35 -9.44 0.24
C GLU A 132 -22.99 -10.04 -1.12
N LYS A 133 -21.74 -9.86 -1.57
CA LYS A 133 -21.27 -10.38 -2.85
C LYS A 133 -20.85 -11.87 -2.80
N ASN A 134 -20.81 -12.45 -1.59
CA ASN A 134 -20.46 -13.85 -1.36
C ASN A 134 -21.69 -14.77 -1.22
N LYS A 135 -22.91 -14.20 -1.31
CA LYS A 135 -24.17 -14.93 -1.44
C LYS A 135 -24.59 -14.95 -2.91
#